data_AF-A0ABD5WTZ2-F1
#
_entry.id   AF-A0ABD5WTZ2-F1
#
_cell.length_a   1.000
_cell.length_b   1.000
_cell.length_c   1.000
_cell.angle_alpha   90.00
_cell.angle_beta   90.00
_cell.angle_gamma   90.00
#
_symmetry.space_group_name_H-M   'P 1'
#
loop_
_entity.id
_entity.type
_entity.pdbx_description
1 polymer ?
#
loop_
_entity_poly.entity_id
_entity_poly.type
_entity_poly.pdbx_seq_one_letter_code
_entity_poly.pdbx_strand_id
1 'polypeptide(L)'
;MFERFSHGYYLGEMYVQPRADAEAAIKQADHERVNEQLYADESGISRLDNPLVMKVGTRHFPVVGDDDVPAGTLALPEVAVPDDLKFRLPGRSEVFLANAERARDLIRFTGWEGDTGDPAEYA
;
A
#
# COMPACT_ATOMS: atom_id res chain seq x y z
N MET A 1 13.93 0.79 -2.69
CA MET A 1 13.98 -0.62 -3.16
C MET A 1 13.40 -1.47 -2.05
N PHE A 2 12.48 -2.38 -2.35
CA PHE A 2 11.87 -3.27 -1.36
C PHE A 2 12.58 -4.62 -1.40
N GLU A 3 12.93 -5.15 -0.23
CA GLU A 3 13.65 -6.41 -0.06
C GLU A 3 12.80 -7.39 0.75
N ARG A 4 12.89 -8.69 0.45
CA ARG A 4 12.10 -9.68 1.18
C ARG A 4 12.55 -9.73 2.63
N PHE A 5 11.65 -9.38 3.54
CA PHE A 5 11.93 -9.33 4.98
C PHE A 5 11.39 -10.57 5.70
N SER A 6 10.19 -11.01 5.33
CA SER A 6 9.55 -12.20 5.90
C SER A 6 8.74 -12.95 4.85
N HIS A 7 8.05 -14.02 5.27
CA HIS A 7 7.21 -14.79 4.36
C HIS A 7 6.11 -13.93 3.69
N GLY A 8 5.55 -12.98 4.43
CA GLY A 8 4.42 -12.14 3.98
C GLY A 8 4.75 -10.67 3.73
N TYR A 9 6.00 -10.24 3.93
CA TYR A 9 6.37 -8.81 3.82
C TYR A 9 7.71 -8.59 3.14
N TYR A 10 7.75 -7.48 2.42
CA TYR A 10 8.95 -6.82 1.93
C TYR A 10 9.19 -5.54 2.74
N LEU A 11 10.44 -5.19 3.01
CA LEU A 11 10.84 -3.99 3.73
C LEU A 11 11.50 -3.01 2.75
N GLY A 12 11.17 -1.74 2.84
CA GLY A 12 11.81 -0.67 2.09
C GLY A 12 11.79 0.64 2.86
N GLU A 13 12.53 1.62 2.37
CA GLU A 13 12.50 3.00 2.88
C GLU A 13 11.75 3.87 1.88
N MET A 14 10.83 4.71 2.38
CA MET A 14 10.13 5.71 1.59
C MET A 14 10.12 7.05 2.32
N TYR A 15 9.96 8.15 1.58
CA TYR A 15 9.60 9.43 2.18
C TYR A 15 8.12 9.40 2.52
N VAL A 16 7.77 9.48 3.80
CA VAL A 16 6.37 9.42 4.23
C VAL A 16 5.91 10.83 4.51
N GLN A 17 4.80 11.23 3.88
CA GLN A 17 4.25 12.57 3.96
C GLN A 17 2.77 12.53 4.36
N PRO A 18 2.38 13.16 5.50
CA PRO A 18 0.98 13.36 5.83
C PRO A 18 0.30 14.26 4.79
N ARG A 19 -0.91 13.90 4.38
CA ARG A 19 -1.77 14.67 3.46
C ARG A 19 -3.16 14.79 4.08
N ALA A 20 -3.73 16.00 4.01
CA ALA A 20 -5.10 16.24 4.42
C ALA A 20 -6.08 15.61 3.41
N ASP A 21 -7.14 14.98 3.91
CA ASP A 21 -8.29 14.51 3.14
C ASP A 21 -7.96 13.62 1.92
N ALA A 22 -7.02 12.69 2.09
CA ALA A 22 -6.64 11.74 1.04
C ALA A 22 -6.55 10.31 1.59
N GLU A 23 -6.80 9.34 0.72
CA GLU A 23 -6.42 7.94 0.95
C GLU A 23 -4.90 7.81 0.97
N ALA A 24 -4.39 6.71 1.54
CA ALA A 24 -2.95 6.47 1.46
C ALA A 24 -2.59 6.17 0.00
N ALA A 25 -1.52 6.80 -0.49
CA ALA A 25 -1.19 6.73 -1.91
C ALA A 25 0.32 6.81 -2.17
N ILE A 26 0.75 6.20 -3.27
CA ILE A 26 2.09 6.35 -3.85
C ILE A 26 1.95 6.81 -5.30
N LYS A 27 3.06 7.22 -5.95
CA LYS A 27 3.04 7.59 -7.36
C LYS A 27 2.40 6.48 -8.20
N GLN A 28 1.45 6.82 -9.07
CA GLN A 28 0.75 5.87 -9.96
C GLN A 28 1.71 4.87 -10.63
N ALA A 29 2.78 5.35 -11.26
CA ALA A 29 3.77 4.49 -11.91
C ALA A 29 4.53 3.56 -10.95
N ASP A 30 4.77 3.99 -9.71
CA ASP A 30 5.36 3.13 -8.67
C ASP A 30 4.35 2.06 -8.21
N HIS A 31 3.07 2.43 -8.08
CA HIS A 31 1.98 1.51 -7.75
C HIS A 31 1.82 0.40 -8.80
N GLU A 32 1.75 0.77 -10.07
CA GLU A 32 1.65 -0.17 -11.19
C GLU A 32 2.85 -1.13 -11.21
N ARG A 33 4.07 -0.58 -11.14
CA ARG A 33 5.30 -1.37 -11.16
C ARG A 33 5.43 -2.34 -9.99
N VAL A 34 4.93 -1.97 -8.81
CA VAL A 34 4.92 -2.85 -7.63
C VAL A 34 3.87 -3.93 -7.79
N ASN A 35 2.68 -3.58 -8.28
CA ASN A 35 1.60 -4.51 -8.55
C ASN A 35 2.00 -5.57 -9.60
N GLU A 36 2.68 -5.16 -10.67
CA GLU A 36 3.20 -6.08 -11.70
C GLU A 36 4.24 -7.06 -11.12
N GLN A 37 5.11 -6.61 -10.22
CA GLN A 37 6.20 -7.45 -9.72
C GLN A 37 5.81 -8.37 -8.56
N LEU A 38 4.86 -7.96 -7.71
CA LEU A 38 4.57 -8.64 -6.45
C LEU A 38 3.14 -9.18 -6.35
N TYR A 39 2.22 -8.67 -7.17
CA TYR A 39 0.79 -8.98 -7.10
C TYR A 39 0.26 -9.59 -8.41
N ALA A 40 1.04 -9.59 -9.48
CA ALA A 40 0.71 -10.36 -10.67
C ALA A 40 0.66 -11.86 -10.33
N ASP A 41 -0.41 -12.51 -10.76
CA ASP A 41 -0.56 -13.96 -10.66
C ASP A 41 0.36 -14.67 -11.67
N GLU A 42 0.38 -16.01 -11.67
CA GLU A 42 1.18 -16.85 -12.58
C GLU A 42 0.92 -16.55 -14.07
N SER A 43 -0.24 -15.94 -14.37
CA SER A 43 -0.65 -15.47 -15.70
C SER A 43 -0.17 -14.05 -16.05
N GLY A 44 0.51 -13.36 -15.14
CA GLY A 44 1.06 -12.00 -15.36
C GLY A 44 0.03 -10.87 -15.33
N ILE A 45 -1.24 -11.15 -15.02
CA ILE A 45 -2.32 -10.16 -14.95
C ILE A 45 -2.42 -9.68 -13.49
N SER A 46 -2.18 -8.39 -13.27
CA SER A 46 -2.38 -7.75 -11.98
C SER A 46 -3.75 -7.06 -11.96
N ARG A 47 -4.60 -7.35 -10.97
CA ARG A 47 -5.79 -6.53 -10.70
C ARG A 47 -5.32 -5.24 -10.04
N LEU A 48 -5.10 -4.21 -10.85
CA LEU A 48 -4.77 -2.86 -10.39
C LEU A 48 -5.88 -2.26 -9.51
N ASP A 49 -7.07 -2.86 -9.53
CA ASP A 49 -8.23 -2.50 -8.71
C ASP A 49 -8.04 -2.86 -7.23
N ASN A 50 -7.10 -3.76 -6.90
CA ASN A 50 -6.78 -4.08 -5.51
C ASN A 50 -5.65 -3.17 -4.99
N PRO A 51 -5.85 -2.49 -3.85
CA PRO A 51 -4.83 -1.62 -3.28
C PRO A 51 -3.66 -2.47 -2.77
N LEU A 52 -2.46 -1.92 -2.87
CA LEU A 52 -1.31 -2.44 -2.14
C LEU A 52 -1.56 -2.27 -0.63
N VAL A 53 -1.06 -3.18 0.20
CA VAL A 53 -1.14 -2.97 1.65
C VAL A 53 0.24 -2.68 2.21
N MET A 54 0.42 -1.46 2.72
CA MET A 54 1.67 -1.02 3.34
C MET A 54 1.47 -0.79 4.83
N LYS A 55 2.48 -1.15 5.62
CA LYS A 55 2.52 -0.91 7.06
C LYS A 55 3.59 0.12 7.38
N VAL A 56 3.20 1.14 8.15
CA VAL A 56 4.07 2.19 8.67
C VAL A 56 3.90 2.25 10.19
N GLY A 57 5.00 2.10 10.92
CA GLY A 57 4.96 1.93 12.38
C GLY A 57 4.14 0.70 12.77
N THR A 58 2.99 0.91 13.41
CA THR A 58 2.10 -0.16 13.89
C THR A 58 0.85 -0.36 13.05
N ARG A 59 0.63 0.46 12.00
CA ARG A 59 -0.65 0.51 11.27
C ARG A 59 -0.48 0.11 9.81
N HIS A 60 -1.45 -0.63 9.29
CA HIS A 60 -1.57 -0.99 7.88
C HIS A 60 -2.51 -0.03 7.16
N PHE A 61 -2.18 0.25 5.90
CA PHE A 61 -2.89 1.16 5.04
C PHE A 61 -3.12 0.48 3.68
N PRO A 62 -4.36 0.49 3.15
CA PRO A 62 -4.58 0.27 1.73
C PRO A 62 -4.00 1.47 0.98
N VAL A 63 -3.15 1.22 0.01
CA VAL A 63 -2.38 2.20 -0.74
C VAL A 63 -2.77 2.12 -2.21
N VAL A 64 -3.29 3.22 -2.73
CA VAL A 64 -3.66 3.38 -4.13
C VAL A 64 -2.56 4.10 -4.92
N GLY A 65 -2.69 4.11 -6.24
CA GLY A 65 -1.88 4.95 -7.10
C GLY A 65 -2.48 6.35 -7.25
N ASP A 66 -1.64 7.38 -7.18
CA ASP A 66 -2.02 8.77 -7.38
C ASP A 66 -0.91 9.49 -8.17
N ASP A 67 -1.28 10.22 -9.22
CA ASP A 67 -0.35 10.95 -10.07
C ASP A 67 0.22 12.22 -9.41
N ASP A 68 -0.48 12.78 -8.43
CA ASP A 68 -0.03 13.97 -7.68
C ASP A 68 1.02 13.64 -6.62
N VAL A 69 1.19 12.35 -6.27
CA VAL A 69 2.19 11.93 -5.27
C VAL A 69 3.57 11.81 -5.94
N PRO A 70 4.64 12.44 -5.40
CA PRO A 70 5.97 12.29 -5.96
C PRO A 70 6.49 10.85 -5.89
N ALA A 71 7.29 10.45 -6.88
CA ALA A 71 7.93 9.13 -6.89
C ALA A 71 8.74 8.88 -5.60
N GLY A 72 8.67 7.67 -5.07
CA GLY A 72 9.32 7.30 -3.80
C GLY A 72 8.70 7.92 -2.54
N THR A 73 7.54 8.58 -2.66
CA THR A 73 6.77 9.14 -1.54
C THR A 73 5.54 8.29 -1.23
N LEU A 74 5.29 8.07 0.05
CA LEU A 74 4.05 7.50 0.57
C LEU A 74 3.24 8.61 1.24
N ALA A 75 2.16 9.04 0.59
CA ALA A 75 1.19 9.93 1.18
C ALA A 75 0.32 9.15 2.17
N LEU A 76 0.16 9.66 3.39
CA LEU A 76 -0.72 9.08 4.40
C LEU A 76 -1.79 10.08 4.82
N PRO A 77 -3.03 9.64 5.10
CA PRO A 77 -4.04 10.50 5.70
C PRO A 77 -3.52 11.01 7.06
N GLU A 78 -3.48 12.32 7.25
CA GLU A 78 -2.93 12.94 8.48
C GLU A 78 -3.60 12.39 9.75
N VAL A 79 -4.93 12.24 9.71
CA VAL A 79 -5.73 11.67 10.81
C VAL A 79 -5.36 10.22 11.15
N ALA A 80 -4.78 9.49 10.21
CA ALA A 80 -4.44 8.08 10.36
C ALA A 80 -2.98 7.84 10.77
N VAL A 81 -2.15 8.90 10.80
CA VAL A 81 -0.75 8.85 11.22
C VAL A 81 -0.65 8.41 12.70
N PRO A 82 0.12 7.35 13.01
CA PRO A 82 0.34 6.92 14.39
C PRO A 82 0.97 8.02 15.25
N ASP A 83 0.54 8.17 16.51
CA ASP A 83 1.03 9.24 17.41
C ASP A 83 2.56 9.30 17.54
N ASP A 84 3.21 8.14 17.62
CA ASP A 84 4.67 8.02 17.72
C ASP A 84 5.42 8.47 16.44
N LEU A 85 4.70 8.62 15.32
CA LEU A 85 5.23 9.12 14.05
C LEU A 85 4.88 10.58 13.77
N LYS A 86 3.92 11.18 14.48
CA LYS A 86 3.47 12.57 14.22
C LYS A 86 4.61 13.59 14.28
N PHE A 87 5.58 13.40 15.17
CA PHE A 87 6.72 14.31 15.32
C PHE A 87 7.91 13.96 14.40
N ARG A 88 7.85 12.83 13.70
CA ARG A 88 8.91 12.34 12.81
C ARG A 88 8.56 12.50 11.33
N LEU A 89 7.31 12.82 11.04
CA LEU A 89 6.78 13.02 9.69
C LEU A 89 6.50 14.50 9.42
N PRO A 90 6.71 14.99 8.19
CA PRO A 90 7.16 14.24 7.02
C PRO A 90 8.66 13.88 7.09
N GLY A 91 9.02 12.69 6.62
CA GLY A 91 10.38 12.17 6.77
C GLY A 91 10.58 10.78 6.19
N ARG A 92 11.83 10.33 6.10
CA ARG A 92 12.14 8.95 5.69
C ARG A 92 11.75 7.97 6.77
N SER A 93 11.10 6.89 6.37
CA SER A 93 10.65 5.84 7.29
C SER A 93 10.65 4.49 6.62
N GLU A 94 10.86 3.47 7.46
CA GLU A 94 10.70 2.08 7.08
C GLU A 94 9.23 1.77 6.81
N VAL A 95 8.98 1.13 5.68
CA VAL A 95 7.66 0.71 5.21
C VAL A 95 7.71 -0.77 4.92
N PHE A 96 6.75 -1.52 5.48
CA PHE A 96 6.58 -2.93 5.18
C PHE A 96 5.46 -3.11 4.17
N LEU A 97 5.79 -3.56 2.98
CA LEU A 97 4.84 -3.90 1.93
C LEU A 97 4.40 -5.36 2.09
N ALA A 98 3.11 -5.60 2.24
CA ALA A 98 2.54 -6.94 2.24
C ALA A 98 2.63 -7.57 0.84
N ASN A 99 2.85 -8.88 0.77
CA ASN A 99 2.65 -9.63 -0.47
C ASN A 99 1.14 -9.79 -0.79
N ALA A 100 0.83 -10.29 -1.98
CA ALA A 100 -0.56 -10.43 -2.45
C ALA A 100 -1.45 -11.25 -1.51
N GLU A 101 -0.97 -12.39 -1.01
CA GLU A 101 -1.73 -13.23 -0.07
C GLU A 101 -2.05 -12.47 1.21
N ARG A 102 -1.02 -11.86 1.82
CA ARG A 102 -1.17 -11.13 3.08
C ARG A 102 -2.04 -9.90 2.93
N ALA A 103 -1.96 -9.20 1.80
CA ALA A 103 -2.80 -8.06 1.49
C ALA A 103 -4.28 -8.46 1.35
N ARG A 104 -4.58 -9.56 0.65
CA ARG A 104 -5.95 -10.10 0.53
C ARG A 104 -6.56 -10.42 1.88
N ASP A 105 -5.78 -10.95 2.82
CA ASP A 105 -6.28 -11.18 4.17
C ASP A 105 -6.53 -9.87 4.92
N LEU A 106 -5.59 -8.93 4.86
CA LEU A 106 -5.71 -7.65 5.57
C LEU A 106 -6.90 -6.81 5.07
N ILE A 107 -7.13 -6.74 3.75
CA ILE A 107 -8.24 -5.99 3.15
C ILE A 107 -9.59 -6.53 3.61
N ARG A 108 -9.73 -7.86 3.69
CA ARG A 108 -10.95 -8.52 4.20
C ARG A 108 -11.27 -8.14 5.65
N PHE A 109 -10.26 -7.85 6.45
CA PHE A 109 -10.45 -7.45 7.85
C PHE A 109 -10.61 -5.93 8.06
N THR A 110 -10.15 -5.09 7.12
CA THR A 110 -10.24 -3.63 7.24
C THR A 110 -11.55 -3.03 6.73
N GLY A 111 -12.42 -3.82 6.08
CA GLY A 111 -13.70 -3.35 5.56
C GLY A 111 -13.54 -2.25 4.50
N TRP A 112 -12.48 -2.31 3.69
CA TRP A 112 -12.26 -1.36 2.61
C TRP A 112 -13.35 -1.56 1.55
N GLU A 113 -14.13 -0.52 1.26
CA GLU A 113 -15.29 -0.52 0.33
C GLU A 113 -14.91 -0.17 -1.12
N GLY A 114 -13.63 -0.26 -1.49
CA GLY A 114 -13.29 -0.21 -2.91
C GLY A 114 -13.74 -1.50 -3.60
N ASP A 115 -14.15 -1.36 -4.86
CA ASP A 115 -14.68 -2.43 -5.73
C ASP A 115 -13.71 -3.62 -5.77
N THR A 116 -13.83 -4.50 -4.79
CA THR A 116 -13.14 -5.76 -4.76
C THR A 116 -14.04 -6.68 -5.56
N GLY A 117 -14.09 -6.47 -6.89
CA GLY A 117 -15.05 -7.11 -7.80
C GLY A 117 -15.43 -8.51 -7.33
N ASP A 118 -16.71 -8.65 -6.98
CA ASP A 118 -17.29 -9.77 -6.25
C ASP A 118 -16.79 -11.12 -6.82
N PRO A 119 -16.33 -12.07 -6.00
CA PRO A 119 -15.91 -13.39 -6.48
C PRO A 119 -17.08 -14.20 -7.07
N ALA A 120 -18.32 -13.72 -6.95
CA ALA A 120 -19.53 -14.36 -7.45
C ALA A 120 -19.81 -14.13 -8.94
N GLU A 121 -19.05 -13.26 -9.63
CA GLU A 121 -19.24 -13.01 -11.08
C GLU A 121 -18.52 -14.02 -12.00
N TYR A 122 -18.02 -15.13 -11.45
CA TYR A 122 -17.24 -16.13 -12.20
C TYR A 122 -17.71 -17.55 -11.85
N ALA A 123 -18.94 -17.89 -12.25
CA ALA A 123 -19.45 -19.27 -12.28
C ALA A 123 -20.00 -19.60 -13.67
#